data_AF-A0A3P7R356-F1
#
_entry.id   AF-A0A3P7R356-F1
#
_cell.length_a   1.000
_cell.length_b   1.000
_cell.length_c   1.000
_cell.angle_alpha   90.00
_cell.angle_beta   90.00
_cell.angle_gamma   90.00
#
_symmetry.space_group_name_H-M   'P 1'
#
loop_
_entity.id
_entity.type
_entity.pdbx_description
1 polymer ?
#
loop_
_entity_poly.entity_id
_entity_poly.type
_entity_poly.pdbx_seq_one_letter_code
_entity_poly.pdbx_strand_id
1 'polypeptide(L)'
;SVIESKYVWYSEEEDLTKKFCVQEGYQKVVPVDDPNTECCACDQAKYEMEFIGIWSKETHPKDYPTLEHLTHFTDMLGASHSKNYSLWKIGEVSTDGMKEIAEWGNTFKAEAEAKEKAAEVRTLMKVKGLWYPEVQSRTKANFVVNNLTSDHSPNSPQEPRVPIKWITTKDDPLSPFYSTETDVIPPIAKLILRRT
;
A
#
# COMPACT_ATOMS: atom_id res chain seq x y z
N SER A 1 -9.41 -9.52 -31.87
CA SER A 1 -10.73 -10.05 -32.24
C SER A 1 -11.37 -10.68 -31.01
N VAL A 2 -12.63 -10.35 -30.71
CA VAL A 2 -13.39 -10.95 -29.60
C VAL A 2 -14.56 -11.72 -30.21
N ILE A 3 -14.74 -12.96 -29.80
CA ILE A 3 -15.79 -13.86 -30.30
C ILE A 3 -16.93 -13.87 -29.29
N GLU A 4 -18.13 -13.41 -29.70
CA GLU A 4 -19.34 -13.51 -28.87
C GLU A 4 -20.18 -14.76 -29.22
N SER A 5 -20.14 -15.27 -30.46
CA SER A 5 -20.73 -16.57 -30.83
C SER A 5 -20.17 -17.15 -32.14
N LYS A 6 -20.51 -18.42 -32.45
CA LYS A 6 -19.96 -19.23 -33.56
C LYS A 6 -20.18 -18.66 -34.98
N TYR A 7 -21.06 -17.68 -35.15
CA TYR A 7 -21.41 -17.10 -36.45
C TYR A 7 -21.33 -15.57 -36.52
N VAL A 8 -20.86 -14.90 -35.46
CA VAL A 8 -20.77 -13.43 -35.42
C VAL A 8 -19.32 -13.02 -35.18
N TRP A 9 -18.74 -12.34 -36.16
CA TRP A 9 -17.37 -11.84 -36.14
C TRP A 9 -17.39 -10.32 -36.26
N TYR A 10 -16.72 -9.63 -35.34
CA TYR A 10 -16.47 -8.19 -35.43
C TYR A 10 -14.97 -7.96 -35.74
N SER A 11 -14.68 -7.23 -36.81
CA SER A 11 -13.34 -6.72 -37.14
C SER A 11 -13.38 -5.20 -37.18
N GLU A 12 -12.53 -4.59 -36.35
CA GLU A 12 -11.95 -3.23 -36.36
C GLU A 12 -12.63 -2.08 -37.14
N GLU A 13 -13.96 -2.03 -37.21
CA GLU A 13 -14.69 -0.84 -37.65
C GLU A 13 -15.42 -0.26 -36.43
N GLU A 14 -14.84 0.80 -35.88
CA GLU A 14 -15.31 1.93 -35.04
C GLU A 14 -16.38 1.72 -33.92
N ASP A 15 -17.16 0.65 -33.89
CA ASP A 15 -18.28 0.40 -32.96
C ASP A 15 -17.93 -0.45 -31.72
N LEU A 16 -16.66 -0.85 -31.56
CA LEU A 16 -16.20 -1.65 -30.41
C LEU A 16 -15.75 -0.82 -29.20
N THR A 17 -15.86 0.51 -29.25
CA THR A 17 -15.51 1.39 -28.12
C THR A 17 -16.74 2.09 -27.55
N LYS A 18 -17.28 1.55 -26.45
CA LYS A 18 -18.15 2.35 -25.58
C LYS A 18 -17.31 3.34 -24.78
N LYS A 19 -17.36 4.62 -25.18
CA LYS A 19 -16.90 5.72 -24.33
C LYS A 19 -17.90 5.92 -23.21
N PHE A 20 -17.53 5.51 -22.01
CA PHE A 20 -18.30 5.84 -20.81
C PHE A 20 -18.14 7.35 -20.55
N CYS A 21 -19.21 8.10 -20.75
CA CYS A 21 -19.25 9.49 -20.32
C CYS A 21 -19.50 9.50 -18.82
N VAL A 22 -18.81 10.40 -18.11
CA VAL A 22 -19.13 10.73 -16.73
C VAL A 22 -20.58 11.22 -16.73
N GLN A 23 -21.45 10.59 -15.93
CA GLN A 23 -22.88 10.92 -15.86
C GLN A 23 -23.02 12.41 -15.51
N GLU A 24 -23.92 13.15 -16.16
CA GLU A 24 -24.17 14.56 -15.78
C GLU A 24 -24.55 14.63 -14.30
N GLY A 25 -23.74 15.34 -13.50
CA GLY A 25 -23.88 15.40 -12.05
C GLY A 25 -23.05 14.39 -11.24
N TYR A 26 -22.26 13.51 -11.88
CA TYR A 26 -21.25 12.71 -11.19
C TYR A 26 -20.14 13.63 -10.70
N GLN A 27 -20.24 14.04 -9.45
CA GLN A 27 -19.10 14.57 -8.71
C GLN A 27 -18.28 13.37 -8.28
N LYS A 28 -17.08 13.23 -8.84
CA LYS A 28 -16.04 12.43 -8.20
C LYS A 28 -15.86 13.05 -6.82
N VAL A 29 -16.38 12.40 -5.78
CA VAL A 29 -16.13 12.78 -4.39
C VAL A 29 -14.66 12.45 -4.15
N VAL A 30 -13.78 13.35 -4.60
CA VAL A 30 -12.39 13.33 -4.19
C VAL A 30 -12.43 13.75 -2.72
N PRO A 31 -11.96 12.92 -1.79
CA PRO A 31 -11.83 13.32 -0.40
C PRO A 31 -11.07 14.65 -0.37
N VAL A 32 -11.64 15.64 0.33
CA VAL A 32 -10.91 16.87 0.60
C VAL A 32 -9.84 16.50 1.62
N ASP A 33 -8.63 16.23 1.14
CA ASP A 33 -7.46 15.91 1.97
C ASP A 33 -6.91 17.20 2.62
N ASP A 34 -7.73 17.88 3.41
CA ASP A 34 -7.29 18.98 4.25
C ASP A 34 -6.72 18.41 5.57
N PRO A 35 -5.40 18.51 5.82
CA PRO A 35 -4.79 17.99 7.04
C PRO A 35 -5.30 18.67 8.31
N ASN A 36 -5.87 19.88 8.21
CA ASN A 36 -6.44 20.61 9.33
C ASN A 36 -7.91 20.27 9.60
N THR A 37 -8.57 19.55 8.70
CA THR A 37 -9.94 19.12 8.93
C THR A 37 -9.98 18.08 10.07
N GLU A 38 -10.76 18.38 11.09
CA GLU A 38 -11.01 17.47 12.21
C GLU A 38 -12.07 16.43 11.85
N CYS A 39 -11.87 15.19 12.33
CA CYS A 39 -12.81 14.11 12.08
C CYS A 39 -14.10 14.32 12.88
N CYS A 40 -15.22 14.56 12.19
CA CYS A 40 -16.53 14.76 12.81
C CYS A 40 -17.36 13.48 12.96
N ALA A 41 -16.78 12.29 12.72
CA ALA A 41 -17.50 11.03 12.81
C ALA A 41 -17.83 10.69 14.27
N CYS A 42 -19.09 10.43 14.60
CA CYS A 42 -19.50 10.14 15.98
C CYS A 42 -19.21 8.70 16.42
N ASP A 43 -19.23 7.76 15.48
CA ASP A 43 -19.12 6.34 15.75
C ASP A 43 -17.79 5.76 15.31
N GLN A 44 -17.39 4.67 15.96
CA GLN A 44 -16.32 3.82 15.45
C GLN A 44 -16.79 3.04 14.21
N ALA A 45 -15.87 2.80 13.29
CA ALA A 45 -16.11 2.01 12.10
C ALA A 45 -15.10 0.85 12.01
N LYS A 46 -15.58 -0.32 11.61
CA LYS A 46 -14.75 -1.49 11.34
C LYS A 46 -14.46 -1.56 9.85
N TYR A 47 -13.25 -1.97 9.52
CA TYR A 47 -12.79 -2.14 8.16
C TYR A 47 -12.08 -3.48 8.00
N GLU A 48 -12.30 -4.09 6.85
CA GLU A 48 -11.49 -5.18 6.33
C GLU A 48 -10.49 -4.58 5.33
N MET A 49 -9.21 -4.80 5.60
CA MET A 49 -8.10 -4.57 4.68
C MET A 49 -7.84 -5.86 3.90
N GLU A 50 -7.67 -5.74 2.60
CA GLU A 50 -7.28 -6.82 1.72
C GLU A 50 -6.06 -6.39 0.90
N PHE A 51 -4.95 -7.11 1.06
CA PHE A 51 -3.73 -6.96 0.28
C PHE A 51 -3.68 -8.04 -0.80
N ILE A 52 -3.34 -7.65 -2.02
CA ILE A 52 -3.25 -8.52 -3.19
C ILE A 52 -1.85 -8.31 -3.81
N GLY A 53 -1.07 -9.38 -3.89
CA GLY A 53 0.23 -9.34 -4.57
C GLY A 53 0.06 -9.34 -6.09
N ILE A 54 0.80 -8.49 -6.80
CA ILE A 54 0.83 -8.42 -8.27
C ILE A 54 2.23 -8.78 -8.81
N TRP A 55 3.25 -8.69 -7.95
CA TRP A 55 4.63 -8.96 -8.28
C TRP A 55 4.82 -10.39 -8.82
N SER A 56 5.25 -10.46 -10.08
CA SER A 56 5.53 -11.70 -10.81
C SER A 56 6.60 -11.46 -11.88
N LYS A 57 7.11 -12.55 -12.46
CA LYS A 57 8.07 -12.48 -13.56
C LYS A 57 7.48 -11.82 -14.81
N GLU A 58 6.18 -11.95 -15.02
CA GLU A 58 5.46 -11.36 -16.15
C GLU A 58 5.23 -9.85 -15.93
N THR A 59 4.90 -9.44 -14.70
CA THR A 59 4.62 -8.03 -14.40
C THR A 59 5.90 -7.21 -14.19
N HIS A 60 6.94 -7.83 -13.62
CA HIS A 60 8.22 -7.20 -13.29
C HIS A 60 9.39 -8.10 -13.72
N PRO A 61 9.67 -8.24 -15.03
CA PRO A 61 10.64 -9.21 -15.54
C PRO A 61 12.11 -8.87 -15.26
N LYS A 62 12.44 -7.57 -15.13
CA LYS A 62 13.82 -7.11 -14.95
C LYS A 62 14.32 -7.52 -13.57
N ASP A 63 15.41 -8.31 -13.56
CA ASP A 63 16.07 -8.83 -12.36
C ASP A 63 15.11 -9.53 -11.37
N TYR A 64 14.04 -10.13 -11.90
CA TYR A 64 13.14 -10.96 -11.10
C TYR A 64 13.92 -12.14 -10.49
N PRO A 65 13.74 -12.47 -9.19
CA PRO A 65 14.50 -13.53 -8.54
C PRO A 65 14.42 -14.85 -9.28
N THR A 66 15.57 -15.40 -9.69
CA THR A 66 15.65 -16.72 -10.32
C THR A 66 15.34 -17.84 -9.33
N LEU A 67 15.64 -17.61 -8.06
CA LEU A 67 15.26 -18.46 -6.94
C LEU A 67 13.86 -18.05 -6.48
N GLU A 68 12.83 -18.56 -7.17
CA GLU A 68 11.43 -18.15 -6.94
C GLU A 68 10.98 -18.35 -5.49
N HIS A 69 11.50 -19.36 -4.79
CA HIS A 69 11.21 -19.62 -3.38
C HIS A 69 11.64 -18.51 -2.40
N LEU A 70 12.51 -17.60 -2.81
CA LEU A 70 12.89 -16.41 -2.04
C LEU A 70 11.95 -15.23 -2.30
N THR A 71 11.11 -15.30 -3.32
CA THR A 71 10.15 -14.25 -3.65
C THR A 71 9.01 -14.28 -2.65
N HIS A 72 8.88 -13.22 -1.86
CA HIS A 72 7.80 -13.08 -0.92
C HIS A 72 7.54 -11.60 -0.58
N PHE A 73 6.32 -11.32 -0.13
CA PHE A 73 6.03 -10.16 0.68
C PHE A 73 6.18 -10.58 2.15
N THR A 74 7.00 -9.85 2.90
CA THR A 74 7.17 -10.08 4.34
C THR A 74 5.85 -9.88 5.09
N ASP A 75 5.79 -10.33 6.35
CA ASP A 75 4.69 -9.95 7.23
C ASP A 75 4.60 -8.43 7.31
N MET A 76 3.38 -7.91 7.22
CA MET A 76 3.12 -6.48 7.22
C MET A 76 2.60 -6.05 8.58
N LEU A 77 3.02 -4.86 8.98
CA LEU A 77 2.51 -4.19 10.17
C LEU A 77 1.81 -2.90 9.73
N GLY A 78 0.65 -2.65 10.30
CA GLY A 78 -0.01 -1.37 10.19
C GLY A 78 -0.73 -1.02 11.48
N ALA A 79 -1.25 0.20 11.54
CA ALA A 79 -2.02 0.64 12.68
C ALA A 79 -3.15 1.57 12.24
N SER A 80 -4.28 1.52 12.94
CA SER A 80 -5.17 2.68 13.01
C SER A 80 -4.67 3.59 14.12
N HIS A 81 -4.41 4.85 13.79
CA HIS A 81 -3.74 5.77 14.69
C HIS A 81 -4.22 7.22 14.49
N SER A 82 -3.90 8.09 15.46
CA SER A 82 -4.15 9.53 15.38
C SER A 82 -3.16 10.24 14.43
N LYS A 83 -3.34 11.55 14.21
CA LYS A 83 -2.40 12.39 13.45
C LYS A 83 -1.02 12.51 14.10
N ASN A 84 -0.90 12.22 15.40
CA ASN A 84 0.32 12.41 16.19
C ASN A 84 1.26 11.19 16.19
N TYR A 85 0.83 10.09 15.58
CA TYR A 85 1.67 8.92 15.36
C TYR A 85 1.92 8.73 13.87
N SER A 86 3.14 8.34 13.53
CA SER A 86 3.50 7.91 12.19
C SER A 86 4.41 6.70 12.29
N LEU A 87 4.04 5.61 11.60
CA LEU A 87 4.90 4.45 11.47
C LEU A 87 6.09 4.75 10.55
N TRP A 88 5.84 5.49 9.47
CA TRP A 88 6.83 5.96 8.53
C TRP A 88 6.25 7.12 7.69
N LYS A 89 7.12 7.99 7.19
CA LYS A 89 6.71 9.14 6.36
C LYS A 89 7.81 9.52 5.38
N ILE A 90 7.42 9.87 4.16
CA ILE A 90 8.35 10.37 3.13
C ILE A 90 9.03 11.65 3.64
N GLY A 91 10.35 11.72 3.47
CA GLY A 91 11.17 12.84 3.93
C GLY A 91 11.59 12.76 5.40
N GLU A 92 11.10 11.80 6.17
CA GLU A 92 11.53 11.56 7.55
C GLU A 92 12.48 10.35 7.65
N VAL A 93 13.26 10.31 8.72
CA VAL A 93 14.18 9.21 9.03
C VAL A 93 13.39 8.01 9.58
N SER A 94 13.73 6.80 9.12
CA SER A 94 13.11 5.57 9.61
C SER A 94 13.47 5.27 11.07
N THR A 95 12.46 4.83 11.85
CA THR A 95 12.68 4.25 13.18
C THR A 95 13.45 2.94 13.07
N ASP A 96 13.96 2.44 14.19
CA ASP A 96 14.62 1.14 14.22
C ASP A 96 13.68 0.00 13.85
N GLY A 97 12.44 0.05 14.36
CA GLY A 97 11.40 -0.91 14.00
C GLY A 97 11.12 -0.92 12.51
N MET A 98 10.97 0.26 11.89
CA MET A 98 10.73 0.36 10.44
C MET A 98 11.94 -0.14 9.63
N LYS A 99 13.16 0.11 10.11
CA LYS A 99 14.39 -0.43 9.51
C LYS A 99 14.40 -1.97 9.53
N GLU A 100 14.08 -2.59 10.67
CA GLU A 100 14.03 -4.06 10.78
C GLU A 100 12.98 -4.69 9.87
N ILE A 101 11.83 -4.03 9.68
CA ILE A 101 10.82 -4.46 8.71
C ILE A 101 11.39 -4.39 7.29
N ALA A 102 12.00 -3.26 6.92
CA ALA A 102 12.49 -3.03 5.56
C ALA A 102 13.68 -3.93 5.17
N GLU A 103 14.57 -4.23 6.12
CA GLU A 103 15.78 -5.02 5.87
C GLU A 103 15.56 -6.53 6.06
N TRP A 104 14.77 -6.93 7.05
CA TRP A 104 14.68 -8.32 7.50
C TRP A 104 13.25 -8.87 7.53
N GLY A 105 12.23 -8.04 7.28
CA GLY A 105 10.84 -8.44 7.43
C GLY A 105 10.41 -8.69 8.89
N ASN A 106 11.21 -8.28 9.87
CA ASN A 106 10.90 -8.49 11.28
C ASN A 106 10.05 -7.33 11.83
N THR A 107 8.86 -7.66 12.31
CA THR A 107 7.89 -6.69 12.84
C THR A 107 8.02 -6.45 14.35
N PHE A 108 8.79 -7.26 15.08
CA PHE A 108 8.81 -7.27 16.54
C PHE A 108 9.13 -5.90 17.16
N LYS A 109 10.15 -5.21 16.65
CA LYS A 109 10.58 -3.93 17.21
C LYS A 109 9.59 -2.80 16.90
N ALA A 110 9.05 -2.76 15.68
CA ALA A 110 8.00 -1.82 15.31
C ALA A 110 6.69 -2.04 16.09
N GLU A 111 6.36 -3.30 16.42
CA GLU A 111 5.25 -3.61 17.32
C GLU A 111 5.47 -3.04 18.73
N ALA A 112 6.71 -3.10 19.24
CA ALA A 112 7.06 -2.51 20.54
C ALA A 112 6.96 -0.98 20.51
N GLU A 113 7.53 -0.33 19.48
CA GLU A 113 7.44 1.12 19.26
C GLU A 113 5.97 1.59 19.20
N ALA A 114 5.11 0.86 18.48
CA ALA A 114 3.68 1.15 18.41
C ALA A 114 2.97 0.99 19.76
N LYS A 115 3.35 -0.03 20.55
CA LYS A 115 2.79 -0.26 21.90
C LYS A 115 3.22 0.80 22.90
N GLU A 116 4.43 1.35 22.79
CA GLU A 116 4.86 2.50 23.59
C GLU A 116 4.02 3.75 23.30
N LYS A 117 3.52 3.87 22.07
CA LYS A 117 2.59 4.91 21.62
C LYS A 117 1.13 4.46 21.65
N ALA A 118 0.75 3.54 22.56
CA ALA A 118 -0.61 2.99 22.65
C ALA A 118 -1.72 4.03 22.86
N ALA A 119 -1.41 5.22 23.38
CA ALA A 119 -2.37 6.32 23.46
C ALA A 119 -2.81 6.78 22.06
N GLU A 120 -1.88 6.78 21.09
CA GLU A 120 -2.09 7.22 19.72
C GLU A 120 -2.54 6.11 18.77
N VAL A 121 -2.33 4.84 19.17
CA VAL A 121 -2.59 3.66 18.34
C VAL A 121 -3.84 2.93 18.83
N ARG A 122 -4.88 2.89 17.99
CA ARG A 122 -6.17 2.26 18.32
C ARG A 122 -6.19 0.76 18.05
N THR A 123 -5.70 0.36 16.87
CA THR A 123 -5.59 -1.06 16.47
C THR A 123 -4.21 -1.26 15.86
N LEU A 124 -3.46 -2.23 16.35
CA LEU A 124 -2.25 -2.71 15.70
C LEU A 124 -2.63 -3.92 14.85
N MET A 125 -2.49 -3.80 13.53
CA MET A 125 -2.82 -4.87 12.59
C MET A 125 -1.55 -5.56 12.09
N LYS A 126 -1.48 -6.87 12.28
CA LYS A 126 -0.46 -7.73 11.70
C LYS A 126 -1.08 -8.53 10.58
N VAL A 127 -0.49 -8.45 9.40
CA VAL A 127 -1.01 -9.10 8.20
C VAL A 127 0.03 -10.10 7.73
N LYS A 128 -0.40 -11.34 7.56
CA LYS A 128 0.48 -12.42 7.12
C LYS A 128 1.00 -12.10 5.71
N GLY A 129 2.30 -12.21 5.54
CA GLY A 129 2.98 -12.05 4.26
C GLY A 129 2.56 -13.10 3.23
N LEU A 130 2.91 -12.85 1.98
CA LEU A 130 2.62 -13.75 0.85
C LEU A 130 3.91 -14.36 0.36
N TRP A 131 4.04 -15.68 0.46
CA TRP A 131 5.26 -16.41 0.13
C TRP A 131 5.04 -17.27 -1.10
N TYR A 132 6.08 -17.51 -1.89
CA TYR A 132 6.03 -18.47 -2.99
C TYR A 132 5.49 -19.84 -2.51
N PRO A 133 4.56 -20.47 -3.26
CA PRO A 133 4.06 -20.13 -4.60
C PRO A 133 2.89 -19.12 -4.62
N GLU A 134 2.45 -18.62 -3.47
CA GLU A 134 1.25 -17.79 -3.30
C GLU A 134 1.55 -16.28 -3.24
N VAL A 135 2.64 -15.81 -3.86
CA VAL A 135 3.04 -14.39 -3.85
C VAL A 135 1.94 -13.47 -4.41
N GLN A 136 1.18 -13.96 -5.40
CA GLN A 136 0.07 -13.22 -6.04
C GLN A 136 -1.30 -13.45 -5.36
N SER A 137 -1.30 -14.13 -4.22
CA SER A 137 -2.53 -14.40 -3.46
C SER A 137 -3.03 -13.12 -2.77
N ARG A 138 -4.06 -13.30 -1.92
CA ARG A 138 -4.66 -12.25 -1.12
C ARG A 138 -4.59 -12.59 0.36
N THR A 139 -4.28 -11.58 1.16
CA THR A 139 -4.27 -11.67 2.63
C THR A 139 -5.14 -10.55 3.19
N LYS A 140 -5.76 -10.81 4.34
CA LYS A 140 -6.75 -9.92 4.92
C LYS A 140 -6.45 -9.63 6.37
N ALA A 141 -6.83 -8.44 6.83
CA ALA A 141 -6.80 -8.06 8.23
C ALA A 141 -7.97 -7.13 8.55
N ASN A 142 -8.42 -7.15 9.80
CA ASN A 142 -9.49 -6.27 10.26
C ASN A 142 -8.92 -5.22 11.20
N PHE A 143 -9.43 -3.99 11.10
CA PHE A 143 -9.07 -2.91 12.01
C PHE A 143 -10.24 -1.99 12.30
N VAL A 144 -10.12 -1.21 13.38
CA VAL A 144 -11.16 -0.29 13.83
C VAL A 144 -10.61 1.12 13.83
N VAL A 145 -11.41 2.07 13.35
CA VAL A 145 -11.11 3.51 13.37
C VAL A 145 -12.20 4.25 14.16
N ASN A 146 -11.84 5.39 14.75
CA ASN A 146 -12.74 6.30 15.44
C ASN A 146 -12.21 7.73 15.35
N ASN A 147 -12.91 8.69 15.95
CA ASN A 147 -12.56 10.10 15.98
C ASN A 147 -11.68 10.52 17.17
N LEU A 148 -11.22 9.59 18.01
CA LEU A 148 -10.47 9.94 19.21
C LEU A 148 -9.09 10.47 18.83
N THR A 149 -8.86 11.75 19.09
CA THR A 149 -7.54 12.36 19.07
C THR A 149 -6.89 12.11 20.42
N SER A 150 -5.90 11.23 20.47
CA SER A 150 -4.90 11.32 21.52
C SER A 150 -3.92 12.41 21.08
N ASP A 151 -3.69 13.36 21.98
CA ASP A 151 -2.57 14.27 21.91
C ASP A 151 -1.73 13.88 23.10
N HIS A 152 -0.63 13.18 22.87
CA HIS A 152 0.70 13.56 23.33
C HIS A 152 1.72 12.47 22.96
N SER A 153 2.71 12.82 22.14
CA SER A 153 3.99 12.13 22.15
C SER A 153 5.09 12.87 21.38
N PRO A 154 6.23 13.18 22.02
CA PRO A 154 7.41 13.59 21.28
C PRO A 154 8.00 12.38 20.52
N ASN A 155 8.44 12.66 19.29
CA ASN A 155 9.19 11.73 18.44
C ASN A 155 10.67 12.14 18.46
N SER A 156 11.60 11.19 18.51
CA SER A 156 13.04 11.50 18.51
C SER A 156 13.85 10.46 17.73
N PRO A 157 14.05 10.64 16.41
CA PRO A 157 15.03 9.85 15.68
C PRO A 157 16.46 10.40 15.88
N GLN A 158 17.45 9.51 15.99
CA GLN A 158 18.89 9.81 16.05
C GLN A 158 19.63 9.43 14.75
N GLU A 159 20.71 10.17 14.46
CA GLU A 159 21.41 10.31 13.17
C GLU A 159 22.73 9.52 13.01
N PRO A 160 23.26 9.39 11.76
CA PRO A 160 22.66 9.84 10.51
C PRO A 160 22.09 8.67 9.72
N ARG A 161 20.81 8.82 9.37
CA ARG A 161 20.10 7.92 8.45
C ARG A 161 19.60 8.76 7.30
N VAL A 162 19.48 8.14 6.13
CA VAL A 162 18.86 8.81 4.99
C VAL A 162 17.35 8.85 5.16
N PRO A 163 16.69 9.96 4.80
CA PRO A 163 15.23 10.03 4.80
C PRO A 163 14.59 9.04 3.84
N ILE A 164 13.37 8.59 4.18
CA ILE A 164 12.58 7.71 3.32
C ILE A 164 12.19 8.48 2.05
N LYS A 165 12.39 7.87 0.88
CA LYS A 165 12.05 8.43 -0.42
C LYS A 165 11.32 7.41 -1.29
N TRP A 166 10.58 7.92 -2.27
CA TRP A 166 10.02 7.09 -3.33
C TRP A 166 11.13 6.48 -4.19
N ILE A 167 10.94 5.23 -4.59
CA ILE A 167 11.70 4.62 -5.68
C ILE A 167 11.16 5.21 -6.98
N THR A 168 12.06 5.64 -7.87
CA THR A 168 11.73 6.16 -9.19
C THR A 168 12.35 5.29 -10.29
N THR A 169 11.82 5.40 -11.51
CA THR A 169 12.38 4.68 -12.67
C THR A 169 13.73 5.24 -13.13
N LYS A 170 14.22 6.35 -12.55
CA LYS A 170 15.45 7.05 -12.97
C LYS A 170 16.54 7.08 -11.89
N ASP A 171 16.33 6.42 -10.75
CA ASP A 171 17.25 6.50 -9.61
C ASP A 171 18.63 5.88 -9.90
N ASP A 172 18.65 4.61 -10.32
CA ASP A 172 19.87 3.83 -10.55
C ASP A 172 19.65 2.91 -11.75
N PRO A 173 20.51 2.94 -12.80
CA PRO A 173 20.41 2.02 -13.93
C PRO A 173 20.36 0.53 -13.57
N LEU A 174 20.96 0.15 -12.44
CA LEU A 174 20.98 -1.21 -11.90
C LEU A 174 19.71 -1.57 -11.11
N SER A 175 18.81 -0.62 -10.85
CA SER A 175 17.55 -0.89 -10.18
C SER A 175 16.65 -1.78 -11.06
N PRO A 176 15.97 -2.79 -10.48
CA PRO A 176 14.97 -3.59 -11.20
C PRO A 176 13.80 -2.74 -11.71
N PHE A 177 13.59 -1.56 -11.13
CA PHE A 177 12.53 -0.63 -11.52
C PHE A 177 12.99 0.45 -12.51
N TYR A 178 14.27 0.47 -12.90
CA TYR A 178 14.79 1.48 -13.81
C TYR A 178 14.28 1.28 -15.23
N SER A 179 13.80 2.37 -15.83
CA SER A 179 13.35 2.42 -17.22
C SER A 179 13.69 3.77 -17.83
N THR A 180 14.24 3.79 -19.04
CA THR A 180 14.41 5.01 -19.84
C THR A 180 13.12 5.40 -20.56
N GLU A 181 12.17 4.48 -20.72
CA GLU A 181 10.97 4.63 -21.56
C GLU A 181 9.75 5.17 -20.80
N THR A 182 9.65 4.89 -19.50
CA THR A 182 8.52 5.31 -18.66
C THR A 182 8.99 5.89 -17.34
N ASP A 183 8.21 6.84 -16.81
CA ASP A 183 8.37 7.43 -15.47
C ASP A 183 7.46 6.76 -14.44
N VAL A 184 6.63 5.80 -14.87
CA VAL A 184 5.66 5.10 -14.03
C VAL A 184 6.12 3.68 -13.74
N ILE A 185 6.23 3.35 -12.45
CA ILE A 185 6.44 1.97 -12.00
C ILE A 185 5.07 1.26 -11.97
N PRO A 186 4.93 0.09 -12.64
CA PRO A 186 3.73 -0.71 -12.54
C PRO A 186 3.42 -1.08 -11.08
N PRO A 187 2.13 -1.22 -10.69
CA PRO A 187 1.80 -1.55 -9.31
C PRO A 187 2.30 -2.96 -8.95
N ILE A 188 3.10 -3.05 -7.88
CA ILE A 188 3.61 -4.31 -7.33
C ILE A 188 2.58 -5.06 -6.47
N ALA A 189 1.58 -4.32 -5.96
CA ALA A 189 0.51 -4.84 -5.12
C ALA A 189 -0.71 -3.92 -5.17
N LYS A 190 -1.85 -4.42 -4.69
CA LYS A 190 -3.09 -3.67 -4.55
C LYS A 190 -3.63 -3.80 -3.13
N LEU A 191 -4.01 -2.67 -2.54
CA LEU A 191 -4.67 -2.59 -1.25
C LEU A 191 -6.14 -2.20 -1.43
N ILE A 192 -7.05 -2.90 -0.76
CA ILE A 192 -8.48 -2.59 -0.76
C ILE A 192 -8.93 -2.47 0.68
N LEU A 193 -9.60 -1.37 1.01
CA LEU A 193 -10.24 -1.14 2.31
C LEU A 193 -11.75 -1.20 2.12
N ARG A 194 -12.44 -2.05 2.88
CA ARG A 194 -13.91 -2.17 2.87
C ARG A 194 -14.45 -1.95 4.26
N ARG A 195 -15.41 -1.03 4.42
CA ARG A 195 -16.14 -0.87 5.69
C ARG A 195 -17.03 -2.10 5.91
N THR A 196 -17.05 -2.63 7.13
CA THR A 196 -17.83 -3.81 7.54
C THR A 196 -18.76 -3.50 8.70
#